data_AF-A0A6H5JR16-F1
#
_entry.id   AF-A0A6H5JR16-F1
#
_cell.length_a   1.000
_cell.length_b   1.000
_cell.length_c   1.000
_cell.angle_alpha   90.00
_cell.angle_beta   90.00
_cell.angle_gamma   90.00
#
_symmetry.space_group_name_H-M   'P 1'
#
loop_
_entity.id
_entity.type
_entity.pdbx_description
1 polymer ?
#
loop_
_entity_poly.entity_id
_entity_poly.type
_entity_poly.pdbx_seq_one_letter_code
_entity_poly.pdbx_strand_id
1 'polypeptide(L)' 'MQIWIKTLTGRKQQYSFEPDNQVSMVKQALQEKEGIQVDQIRLIYSGKQLADDHTLSHYNVAAGGTIHMVLQLRGGLR' A
#
# COMPACT_ATOMS: atom_id res chain seq x y z
N MET A 1 6.62 -11.22 -7.32
CA MET A 1 6.83 -10.05 -8.23
C MET A 1 7.43 -8.83 -7.51
N GLN A 2 8.10 -7.93 -8.25
CA GLN A 2 8.69 -6.70 -7.71
C GLN A 2 7.78 -5.50 -7.95
N ILE A 3 7.47 -4.70 -6.93
CA ILE A 3 6.66 -3.48 -7.04
C ILE A 3 7.35 -2.30 -6.33
N TRP A 4 6.97 -1.08 -6.71
CA TRP A 4 7.42 0.14 -6.05
C TRP A 4 6.33 0.72 -5.18
N ILE A 5 6.69 1.19 -3.99
CA ILE A 5 5.79 1.96 -3.12
C ILE A 5 6.40 3.34 -2.92
N LYS A 6 5.64 4.38 -3.27
CA LYS A 6 5.99 5.78 -2.98
C LYS A 6 5.38 6.15 -1.63
N THR A 7 6.22 6.44 -0.64
CA THR A 7 5.81 6.81 0.72
C THR A 7 5.43 8.29 0.81
N LEU A 8 4.95 8.71 1.99
CA LEU A 8 4.51 10.08 2.29
C LEU A 8 5.62 11.12 2.10
N THR A 9 6.87 10.72 2.35
CA THR A 9 8.05 11.58 2.18
C THR A 9 8.47 11.70 0.71
N GLY A 10 7.74 11.07 -0.20
CA GLY A 10 8.03 11.03 -1.63
C GLY A 10 9.09 10.00 -2.02
N ARG A 11 9.68 9.27 -1.05
CA ARG A 11 10.66 8.21 -1.31
C ARG A 11 9.99 7.02 -1.99
N LYS A 12 10.61 6.48 -3.04
CA LYS A 12 10.21 5.22 -3.67
C LYS A 12 11.06 4.09 -3.11
N GLN A 13 10.41 3.03 -2.66
CA GLN A 13 11.05 1.84 -2.13
C GLN A 13 10.51 0.60 -2.85
N GLN A 14 11.39 -0.37 -3.09
CA GLN A 14 11.04 -1.60 -3.78
C GLN A 14 10.61 -2.68 -2.77
N TYR A 15 9.57 -3.42 -3.11
CA TYR A 15 9.07 -4.54 -2.32
C TYR A 15 8.81 -5.75 -3.22
N SER A 16 8.98 -6.95 -2.65
CA SER A 16 8.67 -8.21 -3.31
C SER A 16 7.42 -8.82 -2.71
N PHE A 17 6.38 -9.01 -3.53
CA PHE A 17 5.11 -9.64 -3.17
C PHE A 17 4.65 -10.55 -4.28
N GLU A 18 3.87 -11.58 -3.97
CA GLU A 18 3.21 -12.39 -5.00
C GLU A 18 1.88 -11.75 -5.46
N PRO A 19 1.45 -11.95 -6.72
CA PRO A 19 0.20 -11.37 -7.23
C PRO A 19 -1.05 -11.77 -6.44
N ASP A 20 -1.04 -12.93 -5.79
CA ASP A 20 -2.11 -13.45 -4.94
C ASP A 20 -2.06 -12.91 -3.51
N ASN A 21 -1.00 -12.20 -3.11
CA ASN A 21 -0.93 -11.59 -1.79
C ASN A 21 -2.02 -10.53 -1.64
N GLN A 22 -2.63 -10.50 -0.46
CA GLN A 22 -3.63 -9.50 -0.10
C GLN A 22 -2.98 -8.14 0.13
N VAL A 23 -3.73 -7.07 -0.13
CA VAL A 23 -3.32 -5.69 0.14
C VAL A 23 -3.01 -5.47 1.62
N SER A 24 -3.69 -6.20 2.51
CA SER A 24 -3.42 -6.20 3.96
C SER A 24 -1.95 -6.52 4.28
N MET A 25 -1.32 -7.47 3.57
CA MET A 25 0.10 -7.82 3.74
C MET A 25 1.02 -6.67 3.33
N VAL A 26 0.66 -5.94 2.27
CA VAL A 26 1.43 -4.76 1.83
C VAL A 26 1.40 -3.67 2.89
N LYS A 27 0.24 -3.43 3.51
CA LYS A 27 0.12 -2.44 4.59
C LYS A 27 0.87 -2.88 5.85
N GLN A 28 0.88 -4.17 6.20
CA GLN A 28 1.67 -4.69 7.32
C GLN A 28 3.17 -4.46 7.10
N ALA A 29 3.70 -4.77 5.92
CA ALA A 29 5.10 -4.49 5.58
C ALA A 29 5.45 -2.99 5.65
N LEU A 30 4.49 -2.11 5.34
CA LEU A 30 4.67 -0.66 5.49
C LEU A 30 4.58 -0.21 6.95
N GLN A 31 3.72 -0.82 7.77
CA GLN A 31 3.65 -0.56 9.21
C GLN A 31 4.99 -0.90 9.88
N GLU A 32 5.55 -2.08 9.59
CA GLU A 32 6.83 -2.51 10.17
C GLU A 32 7.98 -1.55 9.81
N LYS A 33 7.95 -0.98 8.61
CA LYS A 33 9.04 -0.13 8.10
C LYS A 33 8.88 1.35 8.44
N GLU A 34 7.67 1.89 8.35
CA GLU A 34 7.39 3.32 8.52
C GLU A 34 6.78 3.64 9.91
N GLY A 35 6.42 2.63 10.70
CA GLY A 35 5.86 2.79 12.05
C GLY A 35 4.42 3.30 12.09
N ILE A 36 3.71 3.31 10.94
CA ILE A 36 2.35 3.84 10.80
C ILE A 36 1.33 2.70 10.96
N GLN A 37 0.28 2.92 11.73
CA GLN A 37 -0.77 1.91 11.93
C GLN A 37 -1.48 1.57 10.61
N VAL A 38 -1.76 0.28 10.37
CA VAL A 38 -2.32 -0.22 9.10
C VAL A 38 -3.62 0.48 8.69
N ASP A 39 -4.46 0.84 9.65
CA ASP A 39 -5.72 1.55 9.41
C ASP A 39 -5.53 3.02 8.98
N GLN A 40 -4.37 3.60 9.28
CA GLN A 40 -3.96 4.92 8.83
C GLN A 40 -3.28 4.88 7.45
N ILE A 41 -2.98 3.70 6.92
CA ILE A 41 -2.35 3.52 5.61
C ILE A 41 -3.44 3.35 4.55
N ARG A 42 -3.46 4.27 3.58
CA ARG A 42 -4.24 4.12 2.36
C ARG A 42 -3.29 3.91 1.19
N LEU A 43 -3.58 2.88 0.39
CA LEU A 43 -2.82 2.55 -0.82
C LEU A 43 -3.65 2.90 -2.05
N ILE A 44 -3.01 3.56 -3.02
CA ILE A 44 -3.64 3.99 -4.27
C ILE A 44 -2.81 3.47 -5.44
N TYR A 45 -3.46 2.80 -6.39
CA TYR A 45 -2.86 2.34 -7.63
C TYR A 45 -3.78 2.66 -8.81
N SER A 46 -3.23 3.28 -9.86
CA SER A 46 -3.99 3.65 -11.05
C SER A 46 -5.31 4.39 -10.76
N GLY A 47 -5.27 5.32 -9.78
CA GLY A 47 -6.43 6.10 -9.34
C GLY A 47 -7.43 5.36 -8.45
N LYS A 48 -7.21 4.07 -8.15
CA LYS A 48 -8.09 3.26 -7.30
C LYS A 48 -7.47 3.07 -5.92
N GLN A 49 -8.30 3.20 -4.88
CA GLN A 49 -7.92 2.80 -3.54
C GLN A 49 -7.93 1.27 -3.43
N LEU A 50 -6.89 0.71 -2.82
CA LEU A 50 -6.77 -0.71 -2.59
C LEU A 50 -7.43 -1.09 -1.25
N ALA A 51 -8.40 -2.00 -1.32
CA ALA A 51 -9.07 -2.62 -0.17
C ALA A 51 -8.30 -3.85 0.34
N ASP A 52 -8.36 -4.09 1.65
CA ASP A 52 -7.52 -5.07 2.36
C ASP A 52 -7.85 -6.52 2.04
N ASP A 53 -9.10 -6.79 1.68
CA ASP A 53 -9.67 -8.10 1.34
C ASP A 53 -9.49 -8.49 -0.14
N HIS A 54 -8.76 -7.68 -0.90
CA HIS A 54 -8.45 -7.95 -2.31
C HIS A 54 -6.96 -8.20 -2.52
N THR A 55 -6.65 -8.99 -3.55
CA THR A 55 -5.28 -9.33 -3.94
C THR A 55 -4.66 -8.23 -4.81
N LEU A 56 -3.34 -8.25 -4.96
CA LEU A 56 -2.65 -7.37 -5.91
C LEU A 56 -3.09 -7.63 -7.36
N SER A 57 -3.32 -8.90 -7.71
CA SER A 57 -3.82 -9.30 -9.02
C SER A 57 -5.25 -8.82 -9.31
N HIS A 58 -6.12 -8.72 -8.30
CA HIS A 58 -7.46 -8.15 -8.45
C HIS A 58 -7.42 -6.71 -9.01
N TYR A 59 -6.41 -5.94 -8.61
CA TYR A 59 -6.19 -4.58 -9.08
C TYR A 59 -5.28 -4.49 -10.31
N ASN A 60 -4.88 -5.63 -10.89
CA ASN A 60 -3.91 -5.73 -11.98
C ASN A 60 -2.59 -5.00 -11.67
N VAL A 61 -2.12 -5.08 -10.42
CA VAL A 61 -0.80 -4.54 -10.06
C VAL A 61 0.26 -5.37 -10.79
N ALA A 62 0.90 -4.76 -11.79
CA ALA A 62 1.95 -5.39 -12.55
C ALA A 62 3.31 -5.28 -11.84
N ALA A 63 4.24 -6.17 -12.22
CA ALA A 63 5.64 -6.02 -11.87
C ALA A 63 6.16 -4.64 -12.33
N GLY A 64 6.91 -3.96 -11.47
CA GLY A 64 7.38 -2.59 -11.68
C GLY A 64 6.30 -1.51 -11.44
N GLY A 65 5.05 -1.88 -11.15
CA GLY A 65 3.98 -0.94 -10.81
C GLY A 65 4.32 -0.08 -9.59
N THR A 66 3.90 1.19 -9.59
CA THR A 66 4.06 2.10 -8.44
C THR A 66 2.75 2.28 -7.69
N ILE A 67 2.68 1.78 -6.45
CA ILE A 67 1.62 2.06 -5.49
C ILE A 67 1.97 3.33 -4.71
N HIS A 68 0.98 4.21 -4.51
CA HIS A 68 1.15 5.43 -3.73
C HIS A 68 0.55 5.23 -2.33
N MET A 69 1.37 5.44 -1.30
CA MET A 69 0.92 5.44 0.09
C MET A 69 0.52 6.87 0.48
N VAL A 70 -0.66 7.01 1.05
CA VAL A 70 -1.16 8.26 1.65
C VAL A 70 -1.70 8.00 3.06
N LEU A 71 -1.71 9.03 3.92
CA LEU A 71 -2.29 8.91 5.25
C LEU A 71 -3.80 9.06 5.20
N GLN A 72 -4.48 8.15 5.88
CA GLN A 72 -5.86 8.31 6.28
C GLN A 72 -5.88 8.93 7.69
N LEU A 73 -6.24 10.20 7.77
CA LEU A 73 -6.45 10.87 9.03
C LEU A 73 -7.81 10.44 9.59
N ARG A 74 -7.85 9.89 10.80
CA ARG A 74 -9.09 9.81 11.58
C ARG A 74 -9.48 11.24 11.91
N GLY A 75 -10.71 11.65 11.59
CA GLY A 75 -11.24 12.95 12.04
C GLY A 75 -11.09 13.02 13.55
N GLY A 76 -10.50 14.12 14.05
CA GLY A 76 -10.09 14.24 15.45
C GLY A 76 -11.22 13.90 16.43
N LEU A 77 -10.86 13.25 17.55
CA LEU A 77 -11.71 13.24 18.73
C LEU A 77 -12.07 14.69 19.07
N ARG A 78 -13.36 14.99 19.09
CA ARG A 78 -13.89 16.14 19.83
C ARG A 78 -14.15 15.71 21.25
#